data_AF-A0A953WKC7-F1
#
_entry.id   AF-A0A953WKC7-F1
#
_cell.length_a   1.000
_cell.length_b   1.000
_cell.length_c   1.000
_cell.angle_alpha   90.00
_cell.angle_beta   90.00
_cell.angle_gamma   90.00
#
_symmetry.space_group_name_H-M   'P 1'
#
loop_
_entity.id
_entity.type
_entity.pdbx_description
1 polymer ?
#
loop_
_entity_poly.entity_id
_entity_poly.type
_entity_poly.pdbx_seq_one_letter_code
_entity_poly.pdbx_strand_id
1 'polypeptide(L)' 'MQADKDALLFIGTGIMGAPMARNLAKAGFKLTAWNRSPDKARAIVSDMIA' A
#
# COMPACT_ATOMS: atom_id res chain seq x y z
N MET A 1 -3.27 -23.97 7.40
CA MET A 1 -3.08 -22.85 8.34
C MET A 1 -2.72 -21.64 7.50
N GLN A 2 -3.60 -20.65 7.39
CA GLN A 2 -3.24 -19.39 6.72
C GLN A 2 -2.37 -18.63 7.72
N ALA A 3 -1.08 -18.45 7.43
CA ALA A 3 -0.28 -17.51 8.21
C ALA A 3 -0.87 -16.12 7.97
N ASP A 4 -1.20 -15.39 9.04
CA ASP A 4 -1.51 -13.96 8.93
C ASP A 4 -0.37 -13.28 8.19
N LYS A 5 -0.68 -12.52 7.15
CA LYS A 5 0.36 -11.85 6.35
C LYS A 5 0.92 -10.69 7.15
N ASP A 6 2.25 -10.58 7.17
CA ASP A 6 2.97 -9.56 7.93
C ASP A 6 2.49 -8.14 7.60
N ALA A 7 2.55 -7.27 8.61
CA ALA A 7 2.32 -5.85 8.41
C ALA A 7 3.56 -5.22 7.73
N LEU A 8 3.34 -4.51 6.62
CA LEU A 8 4.40 -3.89 5.82
C LEU A 8 4.29 -2.37 5.83
N LEU A 9 5.42 -1.69 6.02
CA LEU A 9 5.55 -0.24 5.78
C LEU A 9 6.16 -0.01 4.39
N PHE A 10 5.44 0.70 3.52
CA PHE A 10 5.86 1.03 2.18
C PHE A 10 6.20 2.51 2.05
N ILE A 11 7.42 2.84 1.65
CA ILE A 11 7.91 4.21 1.53
C ILE A 11 7.96 4.60 0.05
N GLY A 12 7.19 5.63 -0.31
CA GLY A 12 7.14 6.21 -1.64
C GLY A 12 5.99 5.68 -2.48
N THR A 13 5.02 6.54 -2.78
CA THR A 13 3.81 6.20 -3.55
C THR A 13 3.72 7.01 -4.84
N GLY A 14 4.86 7.16 -5.53
CA GLY A 14 4.94 7.79 -6.84
C GLY A 14 4.40 6.90 -7.96
N ILE A 15 4.70 7.25 -9.22
CA ILE A 15 4.21 6.54 -10.43
C ILE A 15 4.50 5.03 -10.37
N MET A 16 5.69 4.64 -9.91
CA MET A 16 6.05 3.22 -9.73
C MET A 16 5.59 2.64 -8.40
N GLY A 17 5.66 3.41 -7.31
CA GLY A 17 5.37 2.93 -5.96
C GLY A 17 3.89 2.60 -5.75
N ALA A 18 2.99 3.38 -6.35
CA ALA A 18 1.55 3.19 -6.25
C ALA A 18 1.06 1.81 -6.74
N PRO A 19 1.40 1.33 -7.95
CA PRO A 19 0.99 -0.01 -8.39
C PRO A 19 1.62 -1.14 -7.56
N MET A 20 2.86 -0.96 -7.07
CA MET A 20 3.50 -1.95 -6.18
C MET A 20 2.77 -2.08 -4.85
N ALA A 21 2.47 -0.96 -4.18
CA ALA A 21 1.71 -0.94 -2.93
C ALA A 21 0.33 -1.60 -3.09
N ARG A 22 -0.34 -1.39 -4.22
CA ARG A 22 -1.62 -2.03 -4.54
C ARG A 22 -1.52 -3.52 -4.71
N ASN A 23 -0.49 -4.00 -5.40
CA ASN A 23 -0.30 -5.44 -5.57
C ASN A 23 -0.06 -6.14 -4.23
N LEU A 24 0.70 -5.51 -3.33
CA LEU A 24 0.91 -6.03 -1.97
C LEU A 24 -0.41 -6.03 -1.16
N ALA A 25 -1.20 -4.95 -1.23
CA ALA A 25 -2.51 -4.92 -0.58
C ALA A 25 -3.48 -5.97 -1.13
N LYS A 26 -3.54 -6.14 -2.46
CA LYS A 26 -4.34 -7.19 -3.13
C LYS A 26 -3.88 -8.60 -2.80
N ALA A 27 -2.58 -8.76 -2.57
CA ALA A 27 -2.03 -10.01 -2.05
C ALA A 27 -2.44 -10.24 -0.58
N GLY A 28 -3.15 -9.33 0.09
CA GLY A 28 -3.64 -9.51 1.45
C GLY A 28 -2.64 -9.14 2.55
N PHE A 29 -1.58 -8.41 2.23
CA PHE A 29 -0.70 -7.84 3.25
C PHE A 29 -1.35 -6.63 3.90
N LYS A 30 -1.20 -6.50 5.23
CA LYS A 30 -1.60 -5.28 5.95
C LYS A 30 -0.59 -4.17 5.65
N LEU A 31 -0.92 -3.29 4.72
CA LEU A 31 -0.01 -2.23 4.28
C LEU A 31 -0.23 -0.91 5.03
N THR A 32 0.86 -0.30 5.47
CA THR A 32 0.93 1.13 5.81
C THR A 32 1.81 1.81 4.77
N ALA A 33 1.38 2.93 4.23
CA ALA A 33 2.18 3.66 3.24
C ALA A 33 2.51 5.07 3.70
N TRP A 34 3.73 5.50 3.40
CA TRP A 34 4.20 6.83 3.71
C TRP A 34 4.85 7.46 2.47
N ASN A 35 4.64 8.75 2.30
CA ASN A 35 5.31 9.53 1.27
C ASN A 35 5.51 10.96 1.77
N ARG A 36 6.61 11.61 1.35
CA ARG A 36 6.91 13.00 1.73
C ARG A 36 5.75 13.95 1.43
N SER A 37 5.06 13.73 0.32
CA SER A 37 3.79 14.41 -0.03
C SER A 37 2.63 13.51 0.40
N PRO A 38 1.86 13.86 1.45
CA PRO A 38 0.79 13.02 1.97
C PRO A 38 -0.30 12.69 0.95
N ASP A 39 -0.58 13.59 0.01
CA ASP A 39 -1.61 13.41 -1.01
C ASP A 39 -1.35 12.20 -1.90
N LYS A 40 -0.07 11.93 -2.21
CA LYS A 40 0.33 10.74 -2.97
C LYS A 40 0.11 9.45 -2.17
N ALA A 41 0.22 9.50 -0.85
CA ALA A 41 -0.06 8.34 0.00
C ALA A 41 -1.58 8.13 0.17
N ARG A 42 -2.37 9.20 0.26
CA ARG A 42 -3.83 9.09 0.29
C ARG A 42 -4.42 8.57 -1.01
N ALA A 43 -3.85 8.96 -2.16
CA ALA A 43 -4.29 8.52 -3.47
C ALA A 43 -4.23 6.99 -3.66
N ILE A 44 -3.42 6.26 -2.90
CA ILE A 44 -3.44 4.80 -2.93
C ILE A 44 -4.46 4.20 -1.97
N VAL A 45 -4.82 4.88 -0.86
CA VAL A 45 -5.85 4.42 0.09
C VAL A 45 -7.24 4.54 -0.52
N SER A 46 -7.51 5.62 -1.25
CA SER A 46 -8.79 5.83 -1.95
C SER A 46 -9.12 4.73 -2.96
N ASP A 47 -8.10 4.06 -3.49
CA ASP A 47 -8.25 3.00 -4.48
C ASP A 47 -8.10 1.59 -3.89
N MET A 48 -7.92 1.50 -2.56
CA MET A 48 -7.82 0.23 -1.83
C MET A 48 -9.17 -0.23 -1.25
N ILE A 49 -10.30 0.30 -1.75
CA ILE A 49 -11.65 -0.14 -1.37
C ILE A 49 -12.45 -0.52 -2.62
N ALA A 50 -12.43 -1.82 -2.91
CA ALA A 50 -13.51 -2.65 -3.46
C ALA A 50 -13.12 -4.12 -3.24
#